data_AF-A0A9D4QK10-F1
#
_entry.id   AF-A0A9D4QK10-F1
#
_cell.length_a   1.000
_cell.length_b   1.000
_cell.length_c   1.000
_cell.angle_alpha   90.00
_cell.angle_beta   90.00
_cell.angle_gamma   90.00
#
_symmetry.space_group_name_H-M   'P 1'
#
loop_
_entity.id
_entity.type
_entity.pdbx_description
1 polymer ?
#
loop_
_entity_poly.entity_id
_entity_poly.type
_entity_poly.pdbx_seq_one_letter_code
_entity_poly.pdbx_strand_id
1 'polypeptide(L)' 'MLYRIVNKLVDFDANKYLTPRKKMPRHPHGSGFLPVTPTSDALKYSFFSRSIPLWNNLQAFVAETPSLASFKSGLFSLTF' A
#
# COMPACT_ATOMS: atom_id res chain seq x y z
N MET A 1 -1.03 6.26 -4.27
CA MET A 1 -2.40 5.74 -4.46
C MET A 1 -2.81 4.85 -3.29
N LEU A 2 -2.04 3.80 -2.97
CA LEU A 2 -2.32 2.88 -1.85
C LEU A 2 -2.60 3.56 -0.51
N TYR A 3 -1.79 4.55 -0.09
CA TYR A 3 -2.06 5.31 1.13
C TYR A 3 -3.50 5.84 1.20
N ARG A 4 -4.00 6.38 0.08
CA ARG A 4 -5.37 6.92 0.01
C ARG A 4 -6.41 5.82 0.11
N ILE A 5 -6.16 4.65 -0.48
CA ILE A 5 -7.06 3.49 -0.40
C ILE A 5 -7.11 2.96 1.04
N VAL A 6 -5.95 2.75 1.68
CA VAL A 6 -5.86 2.28 3.07
C VAL A 6 -6.57 3.23 4.03
N ASN A 7 -6.42 4.53 3.83
CA ASN A 7 -7.02 5.57 4.67
C ASN A 7 -8.41 6.03 4.20
N LYS A 8 -9.07 5.28 3.29
CA LYS A 8 -10.44 5.58 2.80
C LYS A 8 -10.62 7.00 2.23
N LEU A 9 -9.57 7.56 1.65
CA LEU A 9 -9.55 8.89 1.01
C LEU A 9 -9.98 8.83 -0.47
N VAL A 10 -10.33 7.65 -0.97
CA VAL A 10 -10.83 7.39 -2.33
C VAL A 10 -11.95 6.36 -2.20
N ASP A 11 -13.01 6.52 -2.98
CA ASP A 11 -14.07 5.52 -3.12
C ASP A 11 -13.53 4.30 -3.90
N PHE A 12 -13.00 3.34 -3.15
CA PHE A 12 -12.44 2.10 -3.67
C PHE A 12 -12.77 0.96 -2.72
N ASP A 13 -13.35 -0.11 -3.24
CA ASP A 13 -13.67 -1.30 -2.46
C ASP A 13 -12.40 -2.12 -2.14
N ALA A 14 -11.67 -1.67 -1.13
CA ALA A 14 -10.42 -2.30 -0.71
C ALA A 14 -10.62 -3.77 -0.31
N ASN A 15 -11.76 -4.13 0.28
CA ASN A 15 -12.02 -5.49 0.75
C ASN A 15 -12.20 -6.48 -0.41
N LYS A 16 -12.71 -6.01 -1.55
CA LYS A 16 -12.89 -6.82 -2.75
C LYS A 16 -11.57 -7.07 -3.50
N TYR A 17 -10.66 -6.10 -3.51
CA TYR A 17 -9.47 -6.14 -4.37
C TYR A 17 -8.14 -6.33 -3.61
N LEU A 18 -8.10 -6.04 -2.31
CA LEU A 18 -6.88 -6.12 -1.50
C LEU A 18 -7.10 -7.11 -0.36
N THR A 19 -6.15 -8.04 -0.21
CA THR A 19 -6.14 -8.95 0.93
C THR A 19 -5.10 -8.46 1.95
N PRO A 20 -5.52 -8.03 3.16
CA PRO A 20 -4.58 -7.65 4.21
C PRO A 20 -3.66 -8.81 4.54
N ARG A 21 -2.37 -8.51 4.73
CA ARG A 21 -1.43 -9.52 5.18
C ARG A 21 -1.55 -9.71 6.68
N LYS A 22 -1.45 -10.96 7.15
CA LYS A 22 -1.33 -11.24 8.59
C LYS A 22 -0.05 -10.59 9.12
N LYS A 23 -0.13 -9.91 10.27
CA LYS A 23 1.01 -9.28 10.93
C LYS A 23 2.08 -10.36 11.21
N MET A 24 3.24 -10.27 10.54
CA MET A 24 4.39 -11.13 10.82
C MET A 24 5.52 -10.30 11.42
N PRO A 25 6.33 -10.86 12.33
CA PRO A 25 7.37 -10.11 13.04
C PRO A 25 8.46 -9.49 12.15
N ARG A 26 8.70 -10.06 10.96
CA ARG A 26 9.78 -9.65 10.05
C ARG A 26 9.32 -8.70 8.94
N HIS A 27 8.10 -8.19 8.99
CA HIS A 27 7.60 -7.27 7.98
C HIS A 27 7.85 -5.81 8.34
N PRO A 28 8.10 -4.95 7.32
CA PRO A 28 8.44 -3.56 7.56
C PRO A 28 7.35 -2.77 8.29
N HIS A 29 6.06 -3.13 8.11
CA HIS A 29 4.91 -2.48 8.74
C HIS A 29 3.67 -3.38 8.78
N GLY A 30 2.65 -3.00 9.57
CA GLY A 30 1.42 -3.77 9.75
C GLY A 30 0.42 -3.64 8.61
N SER A 31 0.43 -2.53 7.89
CA SER A 31 -0.53 -2.21 6.81
C SER A 31 -0.22 -2.85 5.44
N GLY A 32 0.50 -3.97 5.41
CA GLY A 32 0.90 -4.65 4.17
C GLY A 32 -0.23 -5.47 3.54
N PHE A 33 -0.13 -5.70 2.23
CA PHE A 33 -1.09 -6.52 1.46
C PHE A 33 -0.42 -7.74 0.86
N LEU A 34 -1.20 -8.80 0.61
CA LEU A 34 -0.71 -9.89 -0.22
C LEU A 34 -0.54 -9.43 -1.68
N PRO A 35 0.43 -9.97 -2.42
CA PRO A 35 0.52 -9.74 -3.86
C PRO A 35 -0.80 -10.13 -4.52
N VAL A 36 -1.36 -9.23 -5.33
CA VAL A 36 -2.52 -9.54 -6.14
C VAL A 36 -2.03 -10.38 -7.32
N THR A 37 -2.66 -11.53 -7.56
CA THR A 37 -2.50 -12.34 -8.77
C THR A 37 -3.72 -12.11 -9.67
N PRO A 38 -3.70 -11.06 -10.51
CA PRO A 38 -4.86 -10.68 -11.30
C PRO A 38 -5.06 -11.64 -12.46
N THR A 39 -6.32 -12.04 -12.68
CA THR A 39 -6.74 -12.84 -13.85
C THR A 39 -7.08 -11.97 -15.07
N SER A 40 -7.26 -10.67 -14.88
CA SER A 40 -7.57 -9.69 -15.92
C SER A 40 -6.44 -8.68 -16.10
N ASP A 41 -6.12 -8.34 -17.34
CA ASP A 41 -5.14 -7.30 -17.68
C ASP A 41 -5.49 -5.94 -17.06
N ALA A 42 -6.77 -5.62 -16.92
CA ALA A 42 -7.21 -4.38 -16.27
C ALA A 42 -6.73 -4.30 -14.82
N LEU A 43 -6.78 -5.41 -14.08
CA LEU A 43 -6.29 -5.47 -12.70
C LEU A 43 -4.76 -5.57 -12.64
N LYS A 44 -4.14 -6.24 -13.61
CA LYS A 44 -2.68 -6.38 -13.72
C LYS A 44 -1.97 -5.06 -13.97
N TYR A 45 -2.55 -4.24 -14.84
CA TYR A 45 -1.99 -2.96 -15.22
C TYR A 45 -2.56 -1.78 -14.44
N SER A 46 -3.45 -2.04 -13.47
CA SER A 46 -3.93 -1.01 -12.57
C SER A 46 -2.82 -0.48 -11.66
N PHE A 47 -2.92 0.81 -11.34
CA PHE A 47 -2.00 1.49 -10.43
C PHE A 47 -1.94 0.84 -9.05
N PHE A 48 -3.07 0.39 -8.50
CA PHE A 48 -3.09 -0.16 -7.14
C PHE A 48 -2.29 -1.47 -7.07
N SER A 49 -2.53 -2.42 -7.97
CA SER A 49 -1.82 -3.71 -8.04
C SER A 49 -0.31 -3.53 -8.19
N ARG A 50 0.12 -2.66 -9.11
CA ARG A 50 1.54 -2.35 -9.33
C ARG A 50 2.19 -1.65 -8.14
N SER A 51 1.42 -0.92 -7.34
CA SER A 51 1.93 -0.22 -6.17
C SER A 51 2.06 -1.10 -4.91
N ILE A 52 1.47 -2.30 -4.88
CA ILE A 52 1.53 -3.21 -3.72
C ILE A 52 2.97 -3.61 -3.34
N PRO A 53 3.84 -4.03 -4.28
CA PRO A 53 5.23 -4.37 -3.94
C PRO A 53 6.00 -3.19 -3.35
N LEU A 54 5.81 -2.00 -3.93
CA LEU A 54 6.44 -0.78 -3.43
C LEU A 54 5.93 -0.43 -2.03
N TRP A 55 4.62 -0.50 -1.82
CA TRP A 55 3.99 -0.25 -0.53
C TRP A 55 4.50 -1.19 0.55
N ASN A 56 4.54 -2.50 0.29
CA ASN A 56 4.99 -3.50 1.25
C ASN A 56 6.46 -3.38 1.66
N ASN A 57 7.27 -2.69 0.85
CA ASN A 57 8.68 -2.43 1.12
C ASN A 57 8.92 -1.08 1.81
N LEU A 58 7.88 -0.26 2.02
CA LEU A 58 8.02 0.98 2.75
C LEU A 58 8.40 0.72 4.21
N GLN A 59 9.11 1.64 4.84
CA GLN A 59 9.37 1.57 6.27
C GLN A 59 8.10 1.94 7.05
N ALA A 60 7.89 1.33 8.23
CA ALA A 60 6.74 1.64 9.10
C ALA A 60 6.55 3.13 9.36
N PHE A 61 7.65 3.86 9.60
CA PHE A 61 7.58 5.29 9.90
C PHE A 61 6.97 6.13 8.75
N VAL A 62 6.98 5.61 7.52
CA VAL A 62 6.34 6.24 6.35
C VAL A 62 4.93 5.68 6.15
N ALA A 63 4.80 4.35 6.09
CA ALA A 63 3.55 3.68 5.74
C ALA A 63 2.43 3.89 6.79
N GLU A 64 2.79 4.06 8.06
CA GLU A 64 1.85 4.18 9.19
C GLU A 64 1.64 5.65 9.61
N THR A 65 2.02 6.61 8.76
CA THR A 65 1.82 8.05 9.05
C THR A 65 0.33 8.44 9.08
N PRO A 66 -0.08 9.32 10.01
CA PRO A 66 -1.49 9.68 10.18
C PRO A 66 -2.02 10.64 9.12
N SER A 67 -1.15 11.30 8.35
CA SER A 67 -1.56 12.29 7.34
C SER A 67 -0.88 12.05 5.99
N LEU A 68 -1.59 12.43 4.92
CA LEU A 68 -1.06 12.37 3.55
C LEU A 68 0.16 13.31 3.38
N ALA A 69 0.20 14.43 4.10
CA ALA A 69 1.33 15.36 4.05
C ALA A 69 2.58 14.73 4.67
N SER A 70 2.45 14.11 5.84
CA SER A 70 3.53 13.37 6.50
C SER A 70 4.00 12.18 5.66
N PHE A 71 3.07 11.45 5.04
CA PHE A 71 3.39 10.37 4.11
C PHE A 71 4.25 10.86 2.94
N LYS A 72 3.85 11.96 2.29
CA LYS A 72 4.61 12.56 1.19
C LYS A 72 5.99 13.01 1.64
N SER A 73 6.10 13.69 2.78
CA SER A 73 7.38 14.12 3.34
C SER A 73 8.29 12.93 3.64
N GLY A 74 7.73 11.85 4.22
CA GLY A 74 8.46 10.61 4.49
C GLY A 74 8.94 9.94 3.21
N LEU A 75 8.15 9.91 2.15
CA LEU A 75 8.58 9.41 0.85
C LEU A 75 9.75 10.21 0.26
N PHE A 76 9.75 11.54 0.38
CA PHE A 76 10.87 12.36 -0.09
C PHE A 76 12.16 12.12 0.69
N SER A 77 12.05 11.65 1.95
CA SER A 77 13.22 11.28 2.75
C SER A 77 13.82 9.92 2.39
N LEU A 78 13.08 9.07 1.66
CA LEU A 78 13.57 7.80 1.16
C LEU A 78 14.34 8.04 -0.15
N THR A 79 15.67 7.99 -0.11
CA THR A 79 16.50 7.86 -1.32
C THR A 79 16.30 6.46 -1.90
N PHE A 80 15.77 6.38 -3.12
CA PHE A 80 15.63 5.15 -3.90
C PHE A 80 16.85 4.90 -4.78
#